data_AF-A0AAU3D529-F1
#
_entry.id   AF-A0AAU3D529-F1
#
_cell.length_a   1.000
_cell.length_b   1.000
_cell.length_c   1.000
_cell.angle_alpha   90.00
_cell.angle_beta   90.00
_cell.angle_gamma   90.00
#
_symmetry.space_group_name_H-M   'P 1'
#
loop_
_entity.id
_entity.type
_entity.pdbx_description
1 polymer ?
#
loop_
_entity_poly.entity_id
_entity_poly.type
_entity_poly.pdbx_seq_one_letter_code
_entity_poly.pdbx_strand_id
1 'polypeptide(L)'
;MHADDQVGEAVSADLAAFLRNADDGRPVKIVASVCDGCGGGVFSVLVDDVEGGAERMCVGCGGHAFIADSEEFWEDADPGEACCPCESDEFEAAVAFSLADDGSVRWVTVGLRCQKNGDVGIYADWKIDYGPTDHLLTMV
;
A
#
# COMPACT_ATOMS: atom_id res chain seq x y z
N MET A 1 -19.51 -5.56 -4.89
CA MET A 1 -19.20 -4.39 -5.75
C MET A 1 -19.91 -3.21 -5.12
N HIS A 2 -19.20 -2.38 -4.37
CA HIS A 2 -19.78 -1.12 -3.91
C HIS A 2 -19.69 -0.11 -5.05
N ALA A 3 -20.72 0.70 -5.24
CA ALA A 3 -20.77 1.68 -6.33
C ALA A 3 -19.71 2.79 -6.17
N ASP A 4 -19.11 2.88 -4.99
CA ASP A 4 -18.24 3.97 -4.56
C ASP A 4 -16.75 3.58 -4.48
N ASP A 5 -16.39 2.36 -4.89
CA ASP A 5 -14.98 1.92 -4.93
C ASP A 5 -14.21 2.71 -6.02
N GLN A 6 -13.11 3.35 -5.62
CA GLN A 6 -12.28 4.18 -6.50
C GLN A 6 -10.92 3.52 -6.70
N VAL A 7 -10.48 3.33 -7.95
CA VAL A 7 -9.18 2.72 -8.26
C VAL A 7 -8.40 3.63 -9.19
N GLY A 8 -7.18 3.98 -8.78
CA GLY A 8 -6.27 4.80 -9.58
C GLY A 8 -5.84 4.11 -10.88
N GLU A 9 -5.60 4.90 -11.92
CA GLU A 9 -5.30 4.41 -13.28
C GLU A 9 -4.01 3.58 -13.38
N ALA A 10 -3.06 3.78 -12.47
CA ALA A 10 -1.78 3.06 -12.44
C ALA A 10 -1.83 1.72 -11.66
N VAL A 11 -2.98 1.34 -11.11
CA VAL A 11 -3.12 0.08 -10.36
C VAL A 11 -3.42 -1.06 -11.33
N SER A 12 -2.57 -2.10 -11.33
CA SER A 12 -2.80 -3.33 -12.09
C SER A 12 -4.12 -4.00 -11.73
N ALA A 13 -4.82 -4.54 -12.74
CA ALA A 13 -6.17 -5.08 -12.57
C ALA A 13 -6.26 -6.22 -11.53
N ASP A 14 -5.28 -7.14 -11.54
CA ASP A 14 -5.21 -8.25 -10.59
C ASP A 14 -5.00 -7.75 -9.15
N LEU A 15 -4.12 -6.77 -8.96
CA LEU A 15 -3.86 -6.17 -7.65
C LEU A 15 -5.08 -5.40 -7.13
N ALA A 16 -5.73 -4.62 -8.00
CA ALA A 16 -6.97 -3.93 -7.66
C ALA A 16 -8.10 -4.92 -7.32
N ALA A 17 -8.22 -6.03 -8.05
CA ALA A 17 -9.20 -7.06 -7.74
C ALA A 17 -8.91 -7.73 -6.39
N PHE A 18 -7.64 -8.04 -6.11
CA PHE A 18 -7.22 -8.65 -4.85
C PHE A 18 -7.50 -7.74 -3.66
N LEU A 19 -7.06 -6.49 -3.72
CA LEU A 19 -7.23 -5.49 -2.66
C LEU A 19 -8.70 -5.16 -2.38
N ARG A 20 -9.57 -5.14 -3.40
CA ARG A 20 -11.02 -4.94 -3.18
C ARG A 20 -11.66 -6.05 -2.34
N ASN A 21 -11.11 -7.27 -2.36
CA ASN A 21 -11.64 -8.39 -1.58
C ASN A 21 -11.04 -8.47 -0.18
N ALA A 22 -10.09 -7.59 0.17
CA ALA A 22 -9.44 -7.56 1.47
C ALA A 22 -10.30 -6.88 2.55
N ASP A 23 -11.23 -6.00 2.18
CA ASP A 23 -12.04 -5.25 3.14
C ASP A 23 -13.41 -5.90 3.42
N ASP A 24 -13.91 -5.72 4.65
CA ASP A 24 -15.18 -6.22 5.18
C ASP A 24 -16.46 -5.56 4.60
N GLY A 25 -16.40 -4.94 3.41
CA GLY A 25 -17.56 -4.35 2.73
C GLY A 25 -17.76 -2.85 2.93
N ARG A 26 -16.70 -2.12 3.29
CA ARG A 26 -16.65 -0.65 3.26
C ARG A 26 -16.19 -0.18 1.87
N PRO A 27 -16.48 1.08 1.49
CA PRO A 27 -15.92 1.68 0.30
C PRO A 27 -14.39 1.69 0.38
N VAL A 28 -13.73 1.30 -0.69
CA VAL A 28 -12.26 1.30 -0.77
C VAL A 28 -11.77 2.27 -1.84
N LYS A 29 -10.76 3.07 -1.49
CA LYS A 29 -9.96 3.82 -2.46
C LYS A 29 -8.60 3.16 -2.61
N ILE A 30 -8.26 2.73 -3.83
CA ILE A 30 -7.01 2.05 -4.14
C ILE A 30 -6.12 2.99 -4.96
N VAL A 31 -4.91 3.24 -4.46
CA VAL A 31 -3.94 4.15 -5.09
C VAL A 31 -2.63 3.38 -5.32
N ALA A 32 -2.08 3.47 -6.53
CA ALA A 32 -0.77 2.90 -6.82
C ALA A 32 0.34 3.80 -6.27
N SER A 33 1.39 3.19 -5.75
CA SER A 33 2.63 3.89 -5.40
C SER A 33 3.34 4.33 -6.67
N VAL A 34 3.76 5.60 -6.72
CA VAL A 34 4.57 6.14 -7.82
C VAL A 34 5.70 6.96 -7.23
N CYS A 35 6.92 6.75 -7.72
CA CYS A 35 8.07 7.48 -7.24
C CYS A 35 8.03 8.94 -7.71
N ASP A 36 8.05 9.91 -6.79
CA ASP A 36 8.09 11.34 -7.14
C ASP A 36 9.38 11.75 -7.87
N GLY A 37 10.49 11.03 -7.63
CA GLY A 37 11.79 11.34 -8.22
C GLY A 37 11.90 10.97 -9.70
N CYS A 38 11.40 9.78 -10.09
CA CYS A 38 11.57 9.26 -11.45
C CYS A 38 10.28 8.81 -12.14
N GLY A 39 9.13 8.84 -11.46
CA GLY A 39 7.85 8.35 -11.97
C GLY A 39 7.74 6.82 -12.06
N GLY A 40 8.72 6.08 -11.52
CA GLY A 40 8.72 4.61 -11.52
C GLY A 40 7.65 4.03 -10.59
N GLY A 41 7.15 2.83 -10.94
CA GLY A 41 6.14 2.09 -10.17
C GLY A 41 6.64 0.75 -9.60
N VAL A 42 7.95 0.53 -9.55
CA VAL A 42 8.57 -0.70 -9.02
C VAL A 42 9.41 -0.38 -7.81
N PHE A 43 9.19 -1.13 -6.73
CA PHE A 43 9.77 -0.88 -5.41
C PHE A 43 10.22 -2.18 -4.76
N SER A 44 11.27 -2.08 -3.95
CA SER A 44 11.49 -2.99 -2.81
C SER A 44 10.78 -2.38 -1.61
N VAL A 45 10.14 -3.21 -0.78
CA VAL A 45 9.26 -2.74 0.30
C VAL A 45 9.67 -3.38 1.61
N LEU A 46 9.82 -2.55 2.64
CA LEU A 46 9.94 -2.97 4.02
C LEU A 46 8.56 -2.89 4.66
N VAL A 47 8.19 -3.91 5.43
CA VAL A 47 6.90 -3.98 6.12
C VAL A 47 7.09 -4.39 7.57
N ASP A 48 6.40 -3.69 8.47
CA ASP A 48 6.15 -4.17 9.81
C ASP A 48 4.73 -4.75 9.82
N ASP A 49 4.60 -6.07 9.78
CA ASP A 49 3.30 -6.76 9.78
C ASP A 49 2.72 -6.94 11.20
N VAL A 50 3.48 -6.57 12.23
CA VAL A 50 3.07 -6.71 13.64
C VAL A 50 2.48 -5.40 14.16
N GLU A 51 3.22 -4.31 14.05
CA GLU A 51 2.77 -2.97 14.45
C GLU A 51 2.04 -2.25 13.32
N GLY A 52 2.27 -2.70 12.08
CA GLY A 52 1.58 -2.21 10.90
C GLY A 52 2.26 -0.96 10.36
N GLY A 53 3.04 -1.11 9.29
CA GLY A 53 3.68 0.01 8.61
C GLY A 53 4.44 -0.46 7.38
N ALA A 54 4.78 0.48 6.50
CA ALA A 54 5.57 0.18 5.33
C ALA A 54 6.42 1.35 4.83
N GLU A 55 7.61 1.02 4.35
CA GLU A 55 8.50 1.91 3.61
C GLU A 55 8.77 1.31 2.24
N ARG A 56 8.73 2.15 1.20
CA ARG A 56 9.07 1.73 -0.17
C ARG A 56 10.35 2.40 -0.63
N MET A 57 11.22 1.62 -1.27
CA MET A 57 12.40 2.09 -1.97
C MET A 57 12.23 1.88 -3.47
N CYS A 58 12.30 2.96 -4.25
CA CYS A 58 12.19 2.88 -5.71
C CYS A 58 13.39 2.17 -6.33
N VAL A 59 13.15 1.08 -7.06
CA VAL A 59 14.21 0.32 -7.74
C VAL A 59 14.92 1.18 -8.81
N GLY A 60 14.20 2.11 -9.44
CA GLY A 60 14.74 2.93 -10.53
C GLY A 60 15.70 4.03 -10.10
N CYS A 61 15.52 4.63 -8.92
CA CYS A 61 16.33 5.77 -8.46
C CYS A 61 16.85 5.67 -7.02
N GLY A 62 16.46 4.64 -6.27
CA GLY A 62 16.79 4.47 -4.85
C GLY A 62 16.09 5.45 -3.92
N GLY A 63 15.05 6.16 -4.39
CA GLY A 63 14.28 7.08 -3.54
C GLY A 63 13.40 6.33 -2.55
N HIS A 64 13.46 6.71 -1.28
CA HIS A 64 12.68 6.14 -0.18
C HIS A 64 11.45 7.01 0.11
N ALA A 65 10.35 6.37 0.49
CA ALA A 65 9.18 7.05 1.03
C ALA A 65 8.37 6.12 1.93
N PHE A 66 7.81 6.67 3.00
CA PHE A 66 6.86 5.97 3.86
C PHE A 66 5.48 5.90 3.22
N ILE A 67 4.77 4.81 3.50
CA ILE A 67 3.37 4.66 3.12
C ILE A 67 2.49 5.14 4.28
N ALA A 68 1.54 6.01 3.97
CA ALA A 68 0.63 6.65 4.90
C ALA A 68 1.39 7.28 6.09
N ASP A 69 1.06 6.89 7.32
CA ASP A 69 1.61 7.41 8.57
C ASP A 69 2.75 6.58 9.14
N SER A 70 3.37 5.71 8.33
CA SER A 70 4.41 4.79 8.80
C SER A 70 5.63 5.50 9.41
N GLU A 71 5.93 6.73 8.98
CA GLU A 71 7.05 7.53 9.50
C GLU A 71 6.95 7.78 11.02
N GLU A 72 5.73 7.94 11.55
CA GLU A 72 5.49 8.41 12.91
C GLU A 72 5.97 7.43 13.99
N PHE A 73 6.13 6.15 13.65
CA PHE A 73 6.57 5.08 14.56
C PHE A 73 7.76 4.28 14.02
N TRP A 74 8.32 4.66 12.87
CA TRP A 74 9.36 3.88 12.19
C TRP A 74 10.66 3.76 13.00
N GLU A 75 10.97 4.74 13.86
CA GLU A 75 12.19 4.70 14.70
C GLU A 75 12.20 3.50 15.67
N ASP A 76 11.01 3.05 16.11
CA ASP A 76 10.85 1.94 17.05
C ASP A 76 10.41 0.62 16.38
N ALA A 77 10.11 0.66 15.06
CA ALA A 77 9.65 -0.49 14.29
C ALA A 77 10.76 -1.52 14.01
N ASP A 78 10.37 -2.77 13.74
CA ASP A 78 11.29 -3.86 13.32
C ASP A 78 10.86 -4.45 11.96
N PRO A 79 10.98 -3.67 10.87
CA PRO A 79 10.41 -4.04 9.59
C PRO A 79 11.21 -5.13 8.88
N GLY A 80 10.50 -6.06 8.25
CA GLY A 80 11.06 -7.10 7.40
C GLY A 80 10.99 -6.75 5.90
N GLU A 81 11.91 -7.32 5.12
CA GLU A 81 11.87 -7.21 3.65
C GLU A 81 10.71 -8.04 3.08
N ALA A 82 9.84 -7.37 2.31
CA ALA A 82 8.82 -8.06 1.54
C ALA A 82 9.48 -8.98 0.51
N CYS A 83 9.13 -10.26 0.53
CA CYS A 83 9.66 -11.24 -0.41
C CYS A 83 8.53 -12.11 -0.96
N CYS A 84 8.53 -12.31 -2.27
CA CYS A 84 7.61 -13.22 -2.93
C CYS A 84 8.11 -14.67 -2.74
N PRO A 85 7.23 -15.68 -2.66
CA PRO A 85 7.65 -17.09 -2.64
C PRO A 85 8.55 -17.52 -3.82
N CYS A 86 8.58 -16.75 -4.92
CA CYS A 86 9.52 -16.94 -6.02
C CYS A 86 10.90 -16.27 -5.83
N GLU A 87 11.19 -15.82 -4.60
CA GLU A 87 12.44 -15.20 -4.15
C GLU A 87 12.72 -13.84 -4.83
N SER A 88 11.67 -13.10 -5.19
CA SER A 88 11.80 -11.75 -5.76
C SER A 88 11.41 -10.71 -4.72
N ASP A 89 12.13 -9.60 -4.70
CA ASP A 89 11.90 -8.44 -3.83
C ASP A 89 11.40 -7.19 -4.59
N GLU A 90 11.12 -7.31 -5.89
CA GLU A 90 10.67 -6.21 -6.76
C GLU A 90 9.16 -6.28 -7.02
N PHE A 91 8.44 -5.23 -6.62
CA PHE A 91 6.98 -5.21 -6.65
C PHE A 91 6.41 -3.93 -7.26
N GLU A 92 5.28 -4.07 -7.95
CA GLU A 92 4.28 -3.00 -8.01
C GLU A 92 3.61 -2.91 -6.62
N ALA A 93 3.53 -1.71 -6.05
CA ALA A 93 2.86 -1.47 -4.77
C ALA A 93 1.57 -0.66 -4.99
N ALA A 94 0.51 -1.03 -4.28
CA ALA A 94 -0.72 -0.26 -4.20
C ALA A 94 -1.31 -0.33 -2.79
N VAL A 95 -1.97 0.74 -2.40
CA VAL A 95 -2.56 0.89 -1.07
C VAL A 95 -4.05 1.01 -1.19
N ALA A 96 -4.76 0.15 -0.47
CA ALA A 96 -6.20 0.21 -0.30
C ALA A 96 -6.53 0.92 1.01
N PHE A 97 -7.29 2.01 0.89
CA PHE A 97 -7.81 2.77 2.02
C PHE A 97 -9.27 2.43 2.22
N SER A 98 -9.60 1.77 3.33
CA SER A 98 -10.98 1.55 3.72
C SER A 98 -11.53 2.81 4.35
N LEU A 99 -12.66 3.30 3.83
CA LEU A 99 -13.22 4.60 4.21
C LEU A 99 -14.43 4.43 5.14
N ALA A 100 -14.59 5.38 6.05
CA ALA A 100 -15.87 5.59 6.74
C ALA A 100 -16.87 6.35 5.85
N ASP A 101 -18.12 6.44 6.32
CA ASP A 101 -19.20 7.15 5.60
C ASP A 101 -18.89 8.63 5.33
N ASP A 102 -18.04 9.24 6.16
CA ASP A 102 -17.59 10.63 6.01
C ASP A 102 -16.36 10.78 5.10
N GLY A 103 -15.85 9.68 4.53
CA GLY A 103 -14.67 9.64 3.68
C GLY A 103 -13.34 9.52 4.42
N SER A 104 -13.34 9.54 5.76
CA SER A 104 -12.11 9.37 6.56
C SER A 104 -11.53 7.97 6.39
N VAL A 105 -10.21 7.88 6.26
CA VAL A 105 -9.49 6.60 6.28
C VAL A 105 -9.63 5.93 7.64
N ARG A 106 -9.99 4.65 7.63
CA ARG A 106 -10.11 3.77 8.81
C ARG A 106 -9.12 2.63 8.81
N TRP A 107 -8.68 2.22 7.63
CA TRP A 107 -7.74 1.14 7.47
C TRP A 107 -6.83 1.42 6.28
N VAL A 108 -5.58 1.04 6.42
CA VAL A 108 -4.57 1.05 5.36
C VAL A 108 -4.20 -0.40 5.09
N THR A 109 -4.26 -0.83 3.84
CA THR A 109 -3.86 -2.17 3.43
C THR A 109 -2.88 -2.07 2.26
N VAL A 110 -1.65 -2.56 2.46
CA VAL A 110 -0.59 -2.55 1.47
C VAL A 110 -0.61 -3.85 0.69
N GLY A 111 -0.93 -3.74 -0.60
CA GLY A 111 -0.89 -4.85 -1.55
C GLY A 111 0.31 -4.74 -2.46
N LEU A 112 1.01 -5.84 -2.65
CA LEU A 112 2.14 -5.93 -3.58
C LEU A 112 1.82 -6.92 -4.69
N ARG A 113 2.29 -6.61 -5.90
CA ARG A 113 2.29 -7.49 -7.07
C ARG A 113 3.71 -7.73 -7.53
N CYS A 114 4.15 -8.98 -7.50
CA CYS A 114 5.51 -9.37 -7.86
C CYS A 114 5.77 -9.13 -9.36
N GLN A 115 6.87 -8.43 -9.68
CA GLN A 115 7.25 -8.18 -11.08
C GLN A 115 7.67 -9.46 -11.83
N LYS A 116 8.21 -10.44 -11.10
CA LYS A 116 8.78 -11.66 -11.69
C LYS A 116 7.71 -12.66 -12.15
N ASN A 117 6.67 -12.88 -11.34
CA ASN A 117 5.65 -13.90 -11.61
C ASN A 117 4.20 -13.38 -11.58
N GLY A 118 3.99 -12.12 -11.19
CA GLY A 118 2.66 -11.50 -11.15
C GLY A 118 1.80 -11.89 -9.95
N ASP A 119 2.33 -12.66 -8.99
CA ASP A 119 1.59 -13.01 -7.77
C ASP A 119 1.27 -11.76 -6.96
N VAL A 120 0.08 -11.75 -6.35
CA VAL A 120 -0.44 -10.64 -5.54
C VAL A 120 -0.63 -11.08 -4.09
N GLY A 121 -0.34 -10.20 -3.14
CA GLY A 121 -0.51 -10.45 -1.71
C GLY A 121 -0.70 -9.17 -0.91
N ILE A 122 -1.27 -9.32 0.29
CA ILE A 122 -1.27 -8.27 1.32
C ILE A 122 -0.03 -8.52 2.18
N TYR A 123 0.74 -7.46 2.42
CA TYR A 123 2.01 -7.54 3.14
C TYR A 123 2.00 -6.77 4.47
N ALA A 124 1.14 -5.77 4.59
CA ALA A 124 0.86 -5.08 5.84
C ALA A 124 -0.55 -4.50 5.80
N ASP A 125 -1.19 -4.44 6.96
CA ASP A 125 -2.43 -3.70 7.13
C ASP A 125 -2.56 -3.18 8.56
N TRP A 126 -3.12 -1.99 8.71
CA TRP A 126 -3.28 -1.38 10.01
C TRP A 126 -4.46 -0.42 10.07
N LYS A 127 -4.91 -0.20 11.30
CA LYS A 127 -6.06 0.64 11.62
C LYS A 127 -5.63 2.09 11.84
N ILE A 128 -6.45 3.01 11.35
CA ILE A 128 -6.30 4.45 11.62
C ILE A 128 -7.37 4.89 12.62
N ASP A 129 -6.91 5.34 13.79
CA ASP A 129 -7.75 5.71 14.94
C ASP A 129 -7.70 7.21 15.30
N TYR A 130 -7.20 8.05 14.39
CA TYR A 130 -7.19 9.51 14.52
C TYR A 130 -7.85 10.20 13.33
N GLY A 131 -7.96 11.53 13.41
CA GLY A 131 -8.42 12.37 12.32
C GLY A 131 -7.98 13.83 12.48
N PRO A 132 -7.91 14.60 11.39
CA PRO A 132 -8.31 14.27 10.00
C PRO A 132 -7.33 13.34 9.27
N THR A 133 -7.77 12.65 8.21
CA THR A 133 -6.99 11.60 7.51
C THR A 133 -6.87 11.76 5.99
N ASP A 134 -7.41 12.82 5.38
CA ASP A 134 -7.42 13.02 3.93
C ASP A 134 -6.02 12.99 3.29
N HIS A 135 -5.03 13.54 4.00
CA HIS A 135 -3.63 13.57 3.61
C HIS A 135 -2.99 12.19 3.37
N LEU A 136 -3.48 11.13 4.04
CA LEU A 136 -2.97 9.76 3.86
C LEU A 136 -3.19 9.24 2.43
N LEU A 137 -4.25 9.70 1.77
CA LEU A 137 -4.62 9.26 0.41
C LEU A 137 -3.60 9.66 -0.67
N THR A 138 -2.66 10.54 -0.34
CA THR A 138 -1.59 11.00 -1.23
C THR A 138 -0.20 10.56 -0.79
N MET A 139 -0.08 9.84 0.33
CA MET A 139 1.19 9.34 0.86
C MET A 139 1.32 7.86 0.55
N VAL A 140 1.53 7.54 -0.73
CA VAL A 140 1.62 6.16 -1.23
C VAL A 140 2.77 5.96 -2.17
#